data_AF-A0A183F8R3-F1
#
_entry.id   AF-A0A183F8R3-F1
#
_cell.length_a   1.000
_cell.length_b   1.000
_cell.length_c   1.000
_cell.angle_alpha   90.00
_cell.angle_beta   90.00
_cell.angle_gamma   90.00
#
_symmetry.space_group_name_H-M   'P 1'
#
loop_
_entity.id
_entity.type
_entity.pdbx_description
1 polymer ?
#
loop_
_entity_poly.entity_id
_entity_poly.type
_entity_poly.pdbx_seq_one_letter_code
_entity_poly.pdbx_strand_id
1 'polypeptide(L)'
;MSAEDHFGEQIGNTSDVEFLEYFRRECLLDRRKSPVYSAVCYDMIENYPLALFRDLRNNASSLQTCNDCNFCLPVAPPLLVRLEP
;
A
#
# COMPACT_ATOMS: atom_id res chain seq x y z
N MET A 1 -11.07 1.76 -8.87
CA MET A 1 -10.59 0.72 -9.79
C MET A 1 -9.27 0.26 -9.21
N SER A 2 -9.03 -1.04 -9.06
CA SER A 2 -7.76 -1.49 -8.48
C SER A 2 -6.62 -1.35 -9.49
N ALA A 3 -5.38 -1.53 -9.04
CA ALA A 3 -4.22 -1.51 -9.94
C ALA A 3 -4.27 -2.73 -10.89
N GLU A 4 -4.71 -3.88 -10.38
CA GLU A 4 -4.92 -5.11 -11.14
C GLU A 4 -5.97 -4.91 -12.25
N ASP A 5 -7.08 -4.20 -11.96
CA ASP A 5 -8.08 -3.86 -12.97
C ASP A 5 -7.52 -2.91 -14.05
N HIS A 6 -6.62 -2.00 -13.67
CA HIS A 6 -6.07 -0.98 -14.57
C HIS A 6 -5.00 -1.55 -15.51
N PHE A 7 -4.05 -2.31 -14.97
CA PHE A 7 -2.90 -2.83 -15.71
C PHE A 7 -3.15 -4.23 -16.30
N GLY A 8 -4.09 -4.99 -15.73
CA GLY A 8 -4.41 -6.35 -16.17
C GLY A 8 -3.18 -7.24 -16.27
N GLU A 9 -3.04 -7.96 -17.38
CA GLU A 9 -1.90 -8.86 -17.64
C GLU A 9 -0.55 -8.14 -17.72
N GLN A 10 -0.53 -6.81 -17.91
CA GLN A 10 0.71 -6.03 -18.00
C GLN A 10 1.30 -5.66 -16.64
N ILE A 11 0.59 -5.93 -15.53
CA ILE A 11 1.01 -5.49 -14.19
C ILE A 11 2.42 -5.99 -13.83
N GLY A 12 2.79 -7.20 -14.22
CA GLY A 12 4.12 -7.78 -13.98
C GLY A 12 5.26 -7.05 -14.71
N ASN A 13 4.97 -6.40 -15.84
CA ASN A 13 5.94 -5.67 -16.68
C ASN A 13 5.86 -4.15 -16.52
N THR A 14 4.87 -3.65 -15.78
CA THR A 14 4.65 -2.22 -15.56
C THR A 14 5.84 -1.62 -14.82
N SER A 15 6.35 -0.48 -15.28
CA SER A 15 7.49 0.20 -14.67
C SER A 15 7.10 0.91 -13.36
N ASP A 16 8.10 1.21 -12.52
CA ASP A 16 7.88 1.98 -11.28
C ASP A 16 7.33 3.40 -11.58
N VAL A 17 7.71 3.98 -12.72
CA VAL A 17 7.22 5.30 -13.15
C VAL A 17 5.73 5.24 -13.48
N GLU A 18 5.29 4.22 -14.23
CA GLU A 18 3.87 4.03 -14.55
C GLU A 18 3.03 3.78 -13.30
N PHE A 19 3.53 2.98 -12.36
CA PHE A 19 2.86 2.81 -11.07
C PHE A 19 2.77 4.12 -10.28
N LEU A 20 3.86 4.90 -10.20
CA LEU A 20 3.85 6.20 -9.53
C LEU A 20 2.82 7.16 -10.13
N GLU A 21 2.74 7.23 -11.46
CA GLU A 21 1.77 8.09 -12.15
C GLU A 21 0.33 7.66 -11.88
N TYR A 22 0.07 6.35 -11.91
CA TYR A 22 -1.24 5.78 -11.57
C TYR A 22 -1.63 6.12 -10.14
N PHE A 23 -0.78 5.81 -9.15
CA PHE A 23 -1.13 6.03 -7.75
C PHE A 23 -1.23 7.50 -7.40
N ARG A 24 -0.40 8.40 -7.94
CA ARG A 24 -0.58 9.85 -7.74
C ARG A 24 -1.97 10.32 -8.15
N ARG A 25 -2.50 9.79 -9.26
CA ARG A 25 -3.85 10.10 -9.72
C ARG A 25 -4.91 9.53 -8.78
N GLU A 26 -4.80 8.27 -8.40
CA GLU A 26 -5.77 7.62 -7.51
C GLU A 26 -5.76 8.25 -6.11
N CYS A 27 -4.57 8.50 -5.51
CA CYS A 27 -4.45 9.17 -4.22
C CYS A 27 -5.10 10.56 -4.24
N LEU A 28 -4.98 11.31 -5.34
CA LEU A 28 -5.66 12.60 -5.50
C LEU A 28 -7.18 12.44 -5.56
N LEU A 29 -7.68 11.41 -6.25
CA LEU A 29 -9.12 11.13 -6.33
C LEU A 29 -9.68 10.72 -4.96
N ASP A 30 -8.93 9.94 -4.19
CA ASP A 30 -9.31 9.52 -2.84
C ASP A 30 -9.46 10.69 -1.86
N ARG A 31 -8.84 11.84 -2.14
CA ARG A 31 -9.06 13.08 -1.38
C ARG A 31 -10.52 13.50 -1.35
N ARG A 32 -11.30 13.17 -2.39
CA ARG A 32 -12.75 13.44 -2.44
C ARG A 32 -13.53 12.56 -1.47
N LYS A 33 -13.01 11.38 -1.13
CA LYS A 33 -13.60 10.44 -0.17
C LYS A 33 -13.15 10.77 1.25
N SER A 34 -11.84 10.97 1.43
CA SER A 34 -11.23 11.31 2.72
C SER A 34 -9.85 11.96 2.51
N PRO A 35 -9.60 13.15 3.07
CA PRO A 35 -8.27 13.75 3.08
C PRO A 35 -7.22 12.85 3.75
N VAL A 36 -7.62 12.08 4.77
CA VAL A 36 -6.73 11.15 5.49
C VAL A 36 -6.33 10.00 4.58
N TYR A 37 -7.26 9.41 3.83
CA TYR A 37 -6.92 8.33 2.90
C TYR A 37 -6.00 8.79 1.78
N SER A 38 -6.23 9.99 1.25
CA SER A 38 -5.32 10.60 0.29
C SER A 38 -3.90 10.73 0.87
N ALA A 39 -3.78 11.24 2.09
CA ALA A 39 -2.49 11.39 2.77
C ALA A 39 -1.78 10.05 3.00
N VAL A 40 -2.51 9.03 3.48
CA VAL A 40 -1.97 7.67 3.68
C VAL A 40 -1.52 7.04 2.35
N CYS A 41 -2.29 7.24 1.28
CA CYS A 41 -1.93 6.77 -0.06
C CYS A 41 -0.63 7.42 -0.55
N TYR A 42 -0.49 8.74 -0.40
CA TYR A 42 0.74 9.45 -0.73
C TYR A 42 1.94 8.99 0.12
N ASP A 43 1.74 8.80 1.42
CA ASP A 43 2.78 8.31 2.33
C ASP A 43 3.29 6.92 1.90
N MET A 44 2.38 6.03 1.50
CA MET A 44 2.76 4.70 1.03
C MET A 44 3.58 4.75 -0.26
N ILE A 45 3.19 5.55 -1.26
CA ILE A 45 3.93 5.60 -2.53
C ILE A 45 5.23 6.41 -2.48
N GLU A 46 5.37 7.32 -1.52
CA GLU A 46 6.61 8.08 -1.33
C GLU A 46 7.63 7.32 -0.49
N ASN A 47 7.18 6.67 0.60
CA ASN A 47 8.07 6.02 1.55
C ASN A 47 8.27 4.52 1.30
N TYR A 48 7.33 3.86 0.62
CA TYR A 48 7.36 2.41 0.37
C TYR A 48 7.16 1.99 -1.11
N PRO A 49 7.62 2.75 -2.12
CA PRO A 49 7.34 2.44 -3.53
C PRO A 49 7.89 1.07 -3.95
N LEU A 50 9.10 0.72 -3.50
CA LEU A 50 9.74 -0.54 -3.89
C LEU A 50 8.97 -1.77 -3.37
N ALA A 51 8.52 -1.72 -2.11
CA ALA A 51 7.73 -2.80 -1.51
C ALA A 51 6.36 -2.91 -2.21
N LEU A 52 5.65 -1.78 -2.33
CA LEU A 52 4.35 -1.72 -2.99
C LEU A 52 4.39 -2.25 -4.43
N PHE A 53 5.31 -1.76 -5.26
CA PHE A 53 5.33 -2.12 -6.68
C PHE A 53 5.84 -3.54 -6.93
N ARG A 54 6.79 -4.02 -6.12
CA ARG A 54 7.18 -5.43 -6.13
C ARG A 54 5.98 -6.32 -5.81
N ASP A 55 5.22 -5.96 -4.80
CA ASP A 55 4.08 -6.76 -4.35
C ASP A 55 2.95 -6.81 -5.38
N LEU A 56 2.65 -5.68 -6.03
CA LEU A 56 1.71 -5.61 -7.15
C LEU A 56 2.12 -6.51 -8.32
N ARG A 57 3.39 -6.47 -8.74
CA ARG A 57 3.90 -7.35 -9.81
C ARG A 57 3.78 -8.83 -9.48
N ASN A 58 3.91 -9.17 -8.20
CA ASN A 58 3.89 -10.54 -7.72
C ASN A 58 2.49 -10.99 -7.25
N ASN A 59 1.46 -10.17 -7.47
CA ASN A 59 0.09 -10.46 -7.03
C ASN A 59 0.02 -10.82 -5.54
N ALA A 60 0.76 -10.07 -4.71
CA ALA A 60 0.75 -10.26 -3.26
C ALA A 60 -0.62 -9.89 -2.68
N SER A 61 -0.99 -10.54 -1.57
CA SER A 61 -2.23 -10.18 -0.86
C SER A 61 -2.13 -8.78 -0.24
N SER A 62 -3.25 -8.08 -0.10
CA SER A 62 -3.26 -6.75 0.53
C SER A 62 -2.71 -6.76 1.96
N LEU A 63 -2.88 -7.87 2.71
CA LEU A 63 -2.30 -8.03 4.05
C LEU A 63 -0.77 -8.09 3.99
N GLN A 64 -0.22 -8.82 3.03
CA GLN A 64 1.23 -8.90 2.84
C GLN A 64 1.79 -7.52 2.49
N THR A 65 1.21 -6.83 1.52
CA THR A 65 1.64 -5.48 1.13
C THR A 65 1.53 -4.49 2.28
N CYS A 66 0.47 -4.58 3.07
CA CYS A 66 0.29 -3.74 4.25
C CYS A 66 1.36 -3.97 5.32
N ASN A 67 1.79 -5.22 5.55
CA ASN A 67 2.91 -5.53 6.44
C ASN A 67 4.24 -5.06 5.85
N ASP A 68 4.50 -5.32 4.58
CA ASP A 68 5.75 -4.98 3.90
C ASP A 68 5.94 -3.45 3.76
N CYS A 69 4.83 -2.70 3.73
CA CYS A 69 4.83 -1.24 3.78
C CYS A 69 4.73 -0.66 5.21
N ASN A 70 4.73 -1.49 6.27
CA ASN A 70 4.57 -1.09 7.67
C ASN A 70 3.27 -0.31 8.01
N PHE A 71 2.20 -0.48 7.23
CA PHE A 71 0.88 0.12 7.54
C PHE A 71 -0.01 -0.80 8.38
N CYS A 72 0.31 -2.10 8.42
CA CYS A 72 -0.35 -3.04 9.29
C CYS A 72 0.48 -3.17 10.58
N LEU A 73 -0.19 -3.01 11.73
CA LEU A 73 0.44 -3.37 12.99
C LEU A 73 0.80 -4.86 12.93
N PRO A 74 2.02 -5.26 13.35
CA PRO A 74 2.24 -6.66 13.68
C PRO A 74 1.16 -7.01 14.70
N VAL A 75 0.47 -8.13 14.50
CA VAL A 75 -0.45 -8.66 15.51
C VAL A 75 0.40 -8.88 16.74
N ALA A 76 0.44 -7.90 17.64
CA ALA A 76 1.15 -8.05 18.89
C ALA A 76 0.50 -9.30 19.53
N PRO A 77 1.27 -10.34 19.87
CA PRO A 77 0.74 -11.36 20.77
C PRO A 77 0.18 -10.59 21.96
N PRO A 78 -0.99 -10.99 22.51
CA PRO A 78 -1.64 -10.23 23.58
C PRO A 78 -0.57 -9.94 24.63
N LEU A 79 -0.24 -8.65 24.79
CA LEU A 79 0.72 -8.22 25.78
C LEU A 79 0.15 -8.74 27.09
N LEU A 80 0.80 -9.77 27.63
CA LEU A 80 0.80 -10.05 29.05
C LEU A 80 1.17 -8.71 29.68
N VAL A 81 0.14 -7.99 30.14
CA VAL A 81 0.27 -6.85 31.03
C VAL A 81 0.96 -7.44 32.25
N ARG A 82 2.30 -7.41 32.24
CA ARG A 82 3.07 -7.47 33.47
C ARG A 82 2.67 -6.22 34.24
N LEU A 83 1.71 -6.40 35.14
CA LEU A 83 1.64 -5.62 36.36
C LEU A 83 2.99 -5.86 37.07
N GLU A 84 3.93 -4.94 36.86
CA GLU A 84 5.07 -4.83 37.78
C GLU A 84 4.64 -3.95 38.98
N PRO A 85 5.20 -4.24 40.17
CA PRO A 85 4.53 -4.08 41.47
C PRO A 85 4.42 -2.65 41.99
#